data_AF-A0A2Z6S792-F1
#
_entry.id   AF-A0A2Z6S792-F1
#
_cell.length_a   1.000
_cell.length_b   1.000
_cell.length_c   1.000
_cell.angle_alpha   90.00
_cell.angle_beta   90.00
_cell.angle_gamma   90.00
#
_symmetry.space_group_name_H-M   'P 1'
#
loop_
_entity.id
_entity.type
_entity.pdbx_description
1 polymer ?
#
loop_
_entity_poly.entity_id
_entity_poly.type
_entity_poly.pdbx_seq_one_letter_code
_entity_poly.pdbx_strand_id
1 'polypeptide(L)'
;MKEPLARDFLALRHFKENSLNIIEKRFQSPWTKRTTLQKRSAFQEELKNHYGILQFERKSFVEKRNTNDTTIYDGDSIDKKKNEEKKEPNLKEIFFKDLPQVKLMADGWPDKNIYDPAKDKMYWWRNDPVLNVYHEHWHIVMPFAKYNGASKDRVGENFIYVHRHMLARHDANRWCLGMPLVEPLRDYFHPIPDAFYPPPFLSQLINGVRVPFPARPPNQIFRDIVALENNVVTVYSVKELTDLLNKTEKWIEGKTDETHPYRLNLTDNEATILGDYIEHFLHSVGHNMLGYIMHPYALHAVPGVLVGPRAGLRDPLFWRWHRHVDDIYAKWQNLLGPRNFSGDIPPVTIRKKDIILSFTDILLEVDKDGVNDTWVKYAKENFGGKHFDKDLSSHPVVTKTLQTKMKIRDYIWLEDGQDHEKIQYLYPRDWIWFIRAQNDSPKPVTLTFRIWIAPIDLIDKHVHWIEIDKFKRTLEPYEKTVVSQRCDHAVVIRKPAQKSPKQMDETAITPRKEEELKQLGVAQIAEKLFRDCGWPYHMIIPRGSKIGSTFKLFIYVSDGTNDLVRTDTQCGSVLLCGGEKWTDKVPDIKPFGYPFDRPFKDGSFHKTFQGMKNVAHTDITIKWVEDFPEVFI
;
A
#
# COMPACT_ATOMS: atom_id res chain seq x y z
N MET A 1 -45.89 36.99 40.56
CA MET A 1 -45.93 37.15 39.08
C MET A 1 -44.64 36.55 38.54
N LYS A 2 -44.68 35.26 38.20
CA LYS A 2 -44.73 34.68 36.83
C LYS A 2 -43.34 34.47 36.21
N GLU A 3 -42.95 33.20 36.27
CA GLU A 3 -42.06 32.32 35.47
C GLU A 3 -41.20 32.83 34.28
N PRO A 4 -40.06 32.14 34.03
CA PRO A 4 -39.25 32.20 32.81
C PRO A 4 -39.71 31.17 31.76
N LEU A 5 -39.60 31.46 30.46
CA LEU A 5 -39.77 30.42 29.42
C LEU A 5 -39.12 30.79 28.08
N ALA A 6 -38.54 29.75 27.46
CA ALA A 6 -38.17 29.60 26.05
C ALA A 6 -36.76 30.03 25.59
N ARG A 7 -35.72 29.24 25.95
CA ARG A 7 -34.50 29.08 25.11
C ARG A 7 -33.92 27.66 24.99
N ASP A 8 -34.60 26.61 25.46
CA ASP A 8 -34.07 25.23 25.49
C ASP A 8 -34.65 24.22 24.47
N PHE A 9 -35.33 24.64 23.40
CA PHE A 9 -36.14 23.68 22.60
C PHE A 9 -35.73 23.39 21.14
N LEU A 10 -34.54 23.77 20.66
CA LEU A 10 -34.10 23.37 19.30
C LEU A 10 -33.07 22.23 19.27
N ALA A 11 -32.20 22.09 20.28
CA ALA A 11 -31.27 20.96 20.37
C ALA A 11 -31.98 19.62 20.62
N LEU A 12 -33.07 19.63 21.38
CA LEU A 12 -33.91 18.44 21.65
C LEU A 12 -34.76 17.99 20.45
N ARG A 13 -35.09 18.89 19.51
CA ARG A 13 -35.97 18.57 18.38
C ARG A 13 -35.23 17.82 17.27
N HIS A 14 -33.98 18.19 16.99
CA HIS A 14 -33.14 17.47 16.02
C HIS A 14 -32.60 16.14 16.58
N PHE A 15 -32.39 16.07 17.91
CA PHE A 15 -32.00 14.82 18.56
C PHE A 15 -33.13 13.78 18.53
N LYS A 16 -34.42 14.18 18.71
CA LYS A 16 -35.55 13.23 18.59
C LYS A 16 -35.73 12.70 17.17
N GLU A 17 -35.54 13.50 16.13
CA GLU A 17 -35.78 13.06 14.74
C GLU A 17 -34.68 12.14 14.17
N ASN A 18 -33.44 12.21 14.69
CA ASN A 18 -32.34 11.34 14.24
C ASN A 18 -31.89 10.25 15.25
N SER A 19 -32.34 10.29 16.51
CA SER A 19 -32.07 9.21 17.50
C SER A 19 -33.24 8.25 17.75
N LEU A 20 -34.45 8.53 17.24
CA LEU A 20 -35.61 7.63 17.35
C LEU A 20 -35.70 6.54 16.27
N ASN A 21 -34.64 6.28 15.48
CA ASN A 21 -34.58 5.11 14.59
C ASN A 21 -33.78 3.93 15.17
N ILE A 22 -33.43 3.94 16.46
CA ILE A 22 -32.70 2.83 17.11
C ILE A 22 -33.47 2.18 18.28
N ILE A 23 -34.58 2.76 18.75
CA ILE A 23 -35.41 2.17 19.82
C ILE A 23 -36.88 2.16 19.41
N GLU A 24 -37.20 1.46 18.32
CA GLU A 24 -38.52 0.86 18.07
C GLU A 24 -38.45 0.10 16.74
N LYS A 25 -38.11 -1.20 16.81
CA LYS A 25 -38.51 -2.30 15.90
C LYS A 25 -37.67 -3.56 16.17
N ARG A 26 -37.80 -4.11 17.37
CA ARG A 26 -38.07 -5.55 17.44
C ARG A 26 -39.54 -5.71 17.06
N PHE A 27 -39.81 -6.71 16.22
CA PHE A 27 -41.10 -7.13 15.66
C PHE A 27 -41.41 -6.68 14.22
N GLN A 28 -41.19 -7.66 13.33
CA GLN A 28 -41.95 -8.03 12.11
C GLN A 28 -41.66 -7.30 10.77
N SER A 29 -41.14 -8.10 9.83
CA SER A 29 -41.27 -8.01 8.35
C SER A 29 -42.75 -8.10 7.91
N PRO A 30 -43.19 -7.82 6.65
CA PRO A 30 -42.56 -7.21 5.44
C PRO A 30 -43.36 -5.98 4.91
N TRP A 31 -42.88 -5.39 3.81
CA TRP A 31 -43.56 -4.49 2.84
C TRP A 31 -43.09 -3.03 2.73
N THR A 32 -42.65 -2.74 1.51
CA THR A 32 -42.45 -1.46 0.79
C THR A 32 -43.26 -0.24 1.23
N LYS A 33 -42.64 0.95 1.21
CA LYS A 33 -42.98 2.06 0.28
C LYS A 33 -41.99 3.25 0.40
N ARG A 34 -41.74 3.86 -0.78
CA ARG A 34 -40.97 5.07 -1.06
C ARG A 34 -41.52 6.33 -0.36
N THR A 35 -40.73 7.42 -0.52
CA THR A 35 -40.94 8.87 -0.30
C THR A 35 -40.39 9.39 1.05
N THR A 36 -39.58 10.45 1.15
CA THR A 36 -39.60 11.71 0.38
C THR A 36 -38.27 12.49 0.52
N LEU A 37 -37.88 13.18 -0.56
CA LEU A 37 -36.90 14.29 -0.59
C LEU A 37 -37.31 15.41 0.39
N GLN A 38 -36.36 16.00 1.15
CA GLN A 38 -36.27 17.47 1.33
C GLN A 38 -35.01 17.94 2.09
N LYS A 39 -34.27 18.83 1.40
CA LYS A 39 -33.44 19.98 1.86
C LYS A 39 -32.41 19.79 2.99
N ARG A 40 -31.15 19.51 2.58
CA ARG A 40 -29.92 19.68 3.39
C ARG A 40 -29.11 20.90 2.91
N SER A 41 -29.46 22.09 3.39
CA SER A 41 -28.61 23.30 3.31
C SER A 41 -28.48 24.05 4.64
N ALA A 42 -29.12 23.58 5.72
CA ALA A 42 -29.16 24.29 7.00
C ALA A 42 -27.88 24.16 7.84
N PHE A 43 -27.11 23.08 7.69
CA PHE A 43 -25.95 22.79 8.55
C PHE A 43 -24.80 23.82 8.39
N GLN A 44 -24.54 24.28 7.16
CA GLN A 44 -23.52 25.30 6.91
C GLN A 44 -23.93 26.68 7.46
N GLU A 45 -25.22 26.97 7.50
CA GLU A 45 -25.78 28.21 8.05
C GLU A 45 -25.80 28.18 9.59
N GLU A 46 -26.04 27.00 10.18
CA GLU A 46 -25.95 26.77 11.64
C GLU A 46 -24.52 26.90 12.17
N LEU A 47 -23.51 26.33 11.49
CA LEU A 47 -22.10 26.46 11.88
C LEU A 47 -21.61 27.93 11.81
N LYS A 48 -22.06 28.67 10.78
CA LYS A 48 -21.68 30.09 10.61
C LYS A 48 -22.28 30.99 11.69
N ASN A 49 -23.48 30.68 12.16
CA ASN A 49 -24.15 31.42 13.24
C ASN A 49 -23.62 31.05 14.64
N HIS A 50 -23.00 29.87 14.82
CA HIS A 50 -22.52 29.41 16.13
C HIS A 50 -21.06 29.76 16.45
N TYR A 51 -20.19 29.91 15.44
CA TYR A 51 -18.73 29.99 15.68
C TYR A 51 -18.03 31.32 15.39
N GLY A 52 -18.77 32.38 15.03
CA GLY A 52 -18.14 33.65 14.64
C GLY A 52 -17.21 33.49 13.43
N ILE A 53 -16.45 34.53 13.09
CA ILE A 53 -15.62 34.58 11.87
C ILE A 53 -14.42 33.63 11.98
N LEU A 54 -14.65 32.33 11.74
CA LEU A 54 -13.62 31.38 11.36
C LEU A 54 -13.45 31.44 9.83
N GLN A 55 -12.21 31.42 9.35
CA GLN A 55 -11.94 31.20 7.92
C GLN A 55 -12.30 29.74 7.61
N PHE A 56 -13.46 29.54 7.00
CA PHE A 56 -13.85 28.27 6.42
C PHE A 56 -13.27 28.20 5.01
N GLU A 57 -12.26 27.35 4.79
CA GLU A 57 -11.89 26.99 3.43
C GLU A 57 -12.82 25.88 2.94
N ARG A 58 -13.70 26.25 2.01
CA ARG A 58 -14.35 25.28 1.14
C ARG A 58 -13.36 24.92 0.05
N LYS A 59 -12.70 23.76 0.14
CA LYS A 59 -11.92 23.24 -0.99
C LYS A 59 -12.88 22.88 -2.13
N SER A 60 -13.13 23.85 -3.00
CA SER A 60 -13.66 23.62 -4.35
C SER A 60 -12.57 22.90 -5.14
N PHE A 61 -12.75 21.59 -5.38
CA PHE A 61 -11.77 20.75 -6.08
C PHE A 61 -11.68 20.99 -7.60
N VAL A 62 -12.03 22.19 -8.06
CA VAL A 62 -11.81 22.64 -9.45
C VAL A 62 -11.27 24.06 -9.41
N GLU A 63 -9.95 24.21 -9.27
CA GLU A 63 -9.30 25.46 -9.69
C GLU A 63 -8.93 25.35 -11.16
N LYS A 64 -9.65 26.11 -12.00
CA LYS A 64 -9.18 26.45 -13.33
C LYS A 64 -7.89 27.26 -13.16
N ARG A 65 -6.76 26.70 -13.58
CA ARG A 65 -5.55 27.48 -13.84
C ARG A 65 -5.86 28.51 -14.92
N ASN A 66 -6.07 29.76 -14.54
CA ASN A 66 -5.78 30.87 -15.44
C ASN A 66 -4.27 31.06 -15.46
N THR A 67 -3.69 30.93 -16.65
CA THR A 67 -2.32 31.32 -16.96
C THR A 67 -2.18 32.84 -16.85
N ASN A 68 -1.01 33.27 -16.36
CA ASN A 68 -0.54 34.63 -16.16
C ASN A 68 -0.88 35.23 -14.79
N ASP A 69 -0.01 34.97 -13.81
CA ASP A 69 0.64 36.09 -13.13
C ASP A 69 1.96 35.64 -12.50
N THR A 70 3.05 36.14 -13.07
CA THR A 70 4.34 36.31 -12.42
C THR A 70 4.18 37.35 -11.32
N THR A 71 4.35 36.98 -10.06
CA THR A 71 4.75 37.96 -9.05
C THR A 71 5.66 37.34 -8.00
N ILE A 72 6.88 37.84 -8.05
CA ILE A 72 7.99 37.77 -7.12
C ILE A 72 7.54 38.41 -5.81
N TYR A 73 7.84 37.80 -4.67
CA TYR A 73 7.80 38.50 -3.38
C TYR A 73 9.21 38.57 -2.79
N ASP A 74 9.83 39.71 -3.07
CA ASP A 74 10.95 40.27 -2.33
C ASP A 74 10.41 40.99 -1.08
N GLY A 75 11.31 41.18 -0.10
CA GLY A 75 10.98 41.63 1.26
C GLY A 75 10.57 43.10 1.46
N ASP A 76 10.23 43.35 2.72
CA ASP A 76 10.06 44.63 3.42
C ASP A 76 9.01 45.63 2.90
N SER A 77 7.88 45.70 3.59
CA SER A 77 7.44 46.99 4.15
C SER A 77 6.57 46.82 5.40
N ILE A 78 6.93 47.60 6.41
CA ILE A 78 6.21 47.82 7.67
C ILE A 78 5.05 48.75 7.35
N ASP A 79 3.82 48.38 7.72
CA ASP A 79 2.77 49.38 7.90
C ASP A 79 1.84 49.08 9.09
N LYS A 80 1.76 50.08 9.97
CA LYS A 80 1.03 50.06 11.25
C LYS A 80 -0.45 50.35 11.00
N LYS A 81 -1.35 49.39 11.24
CA LYS A 81 -2.77 49.69 11.49
C LYS A 81 -3.36 48.86 12.63
N LYS A 82 -3.61 49.60 13.73
CA LYS A 82 -4.59 49.45 14.82
C LYS A 82 -4.99 48.04 15.28
N ASN A 83 -4.55 47.73 16.50
CA ASN A 83 -5.09 46.72 17.40
C ASN A 83 -6.61 46.88 17.56
N GLU A 84 -7.38 46.01 16.93
CA GLU A 84 -8.60 45.48 17.54
C GLU A 84 -8.23 44.12 18.12
N GLU A 85 -8.44 43.94 19.43
CA GLU A 85 -8.30 42.65 20.10
C GLU A 85 -9.20 41.64 19.38
N LYS A 86 -8.61 40.80 18.53
CA LYS A 86 -9.23 39.55 18.10
C LYS A 86 -9.39 38.70 19.35
N LYS A 87 -10.58 38.72 19.94
CA LYS A 87 -11.00 37.65 20.84
C LYS A 87 -10.80 36.33 20.11
N GLU A 88 -9.85 35.53 20.59
CA GLU A 88 -9.73 34.13 20.20
C GLU A 88 -11.13 33.50 20.33
N PRO A 89 -11.65 32.82 19.29
CA PRO A 89 -12.90 32.13 19.42
C PRO A 89 -12.72 31.10 20.54
N ASN A 90 -13.54 31.22 21.58
CA ASN A 90 -13.54 30.29 22.71
C ASN A 90 -14.09 28.94 22.23
N LEU A 91 -13.21 28.14 21.61
CA LEU A 91 -13.47 26.81 21.05
C LEU A 91 -13.78 25.76 22.13
N LYS A 92 -13.91 26.18 23.39
CA LYS A 92 -14.17 25.29 24.52
C LYS A 92 -15.60 24.73 24.61
N GLU A 93 -16.49 25.00 23.64
CA GLU A 93 -17.90 24.60 23.74
C GLU A 93 -18.39 23.63 22.65
N ILE A 94 -17.52 23.13 21.76
CA ILE A 94 -17.84 21.96 20.89
C ILE A 94 -17.25 20.68 21.49
N PHE A 95 -17.47 20.45 22.77
CA PHE A 95 -17.02 19.22 23.42
C PHE A 95 -18.21 18.31 23.68
N PHE A 96 -18.28 17.22 22.91
CA PHE A 96 -18.91 16.01 23.45
C PHE A 96 -18.04 15.56 24.63
N LYS A 97 -18.51 15.86 25.86
CA LYS A 97 -17.77 15.59 27.10
C LYS A 97 -17.54 14.10 27.36
N ASP A 98 -18.31 13.23 26.71
CA ASP A 98 -18.23 11.78 26.83
C ASP A 98 -18.25 11.13 25.44
N LEU A 99 -17.11 11.15 24.75
CA LEU A 99 -16.96 10.40 23.51
C LEU A 99 -17.20 8.91 23.79
N PRO A 100 -17.91 8.16 22.91
CA PRO A 100 -18.15 6.74 23.14
C PRO A 100 -16.81 6.02 23.23
N GLN A 101 -16.44 5.56 24.43
CA GLN A 101 -15.26 4.75 24.63
C GLN A 101 -15.65 3.28 24.64
N VAL A 102 -14.90 2.48 23.90
CA VAL A 102 -15.01 1.03 23.99
C VAL A 102 -14.59 0.62 25.39
N LYS A 103 -15.41 -0.20 26.05
CA LYS A 103 -15.03 -0.85 27.30
C LYS A 103 -13.94 -1.89 27.02
N LEU A 104 -12.73 -1.62 27.51
CA LEU A 104 -11.59 -2.53 27.46
C LEU A 104 -11.42 -3.26 28.80
N MET A 105 -10.84 -4.45 28.72
CA MET A 105 -10.43 -5.28 29.85
C MET A 105 -9.03 -4.85 30.32
N ALA A 106 -8.56 -5.43 31.43
CA ALA A 106 -7.26 -5.08 32.02
C ALA A 106 -6.05 -5.39 31.11
N ASP A 107 -6.21 -6.30 30.14
CA ASP A 107 -5.21 -6.63 29.14
C ASP A 107 -5.24 -5.69 27.91
N GLY A 108 -6.07 -4.64 27.95
CA GLY A 108 -6.20 -3.66 26.87
C GLY A 108 -7.07 -4.12 25.69
N TRP A 109 -7.62 -5.33 25.71
CA TRP A 109 -8.52 -5.85 24.68
C TRP A 109 -9.99 -5.71 25.10
N PRO A 110 -10.95 -5.70 24.17
CA PRO A 110 -12.36 -5.87 24.53
C PRO A 110 -12.60 -7.29 25.05
N ASP A 111 -13.81 -7.55 25.53
CA ASP A 111 -14.24 -8.93 25.83
C ASP A 111 -13.99 -9.86 24.62
N LYS A 112 -13.44 -11.06 24.85
CA LYS A 112 -13.08 -12.01 23.78
C LYS A 112 -14.29 -12.51 22.97
N ASN A 113 -15.50 -12.34 23.48
CA ASN A 113 -16.73 -12.59 22.72
C ASN A 113 -17.00 -11.49 21.67
N ILE A 114 -16.42 -10.29 21.86
CA ILE A 114 -16.49 -9.17 20.92
C ILE A 114 -15.36 -9.29 19.89
N TYR A 115 -14.11 -9.41 20.36
CA TYR A 115 -12.95 -9.61 19.50
C TYR A 115 -11.88 -10.41 20.23
N ASP A 116 -11.41 -11.46 19.56
CA ASP A 116 -10.32 -12.30 20.02
C ASP A 116 -9.22 -12.29 18.97
N PRO A 117 -8.06 -11.63 19.22
CA PRO A 117 -6.97 -11.57 18.26
C PRO A 117 -6.44 -12.96 17.89
N ALA A 118 -6.60 -13.97 18.76
CA ALA A 118 -6.19 -15.34 18.45
C ALA A 118 -7.06 -16.01 17.36
N LYS A 119 -8.28 -15.51 17.12
CA LYS A 119 -9.18 -15.99 16.05
C LYS A 119 -8.97 -15.23 14.74
N ASP A 120 -8.22 -14.15 14.74
CA ASP A 120 -7.93 -13.34 13.58
C ASP A 120 -6.77 -13.93 12.77
N LYS A 121 -7.13 -14.70 11.74
CA LYS A 121 -6.17 -15.43 10.88
C LYS A 121 -5.15 -14.52 10.17
N MET A 122 -5.43 -13.23 10.06
CA MET A 122 -4.56 -12.23 9.41
C MET A 122 -3.88 -11.30 10.42
N TYR A 123 -4.03 -11.54 11.73
CA TYR A 123 -3.45 -10.71 12.78
C TYR A 123 -1.93 -10.55 12.64
N TRP A 124 -1.22 -11.67 12.48
CA TRP A 124 0.24 -11.70 12.32
C TRP A 124 0.73 -10.93 11.08
N TRP A 125 -0.07 -10.89 10.01
CA TRP A 125 0.29 -10.19 8.78
C TRP A 125 0.07 -8.68 8.91
N ARG A 126 -1.14 -8.29 9.36
CA ARG A 126 -1.52 -6.88 9.48
C ARG A 126 -0.76 -6.16 10.59
N ASN A 127 -0.41 -6.86 11.67
CA ASN A 127 0.35 -6.32 12.80
C ASN A 127 1.85 -6.62 12.73
N ASP A 128 2.38 -7.11 11.60
CA ASP A 128 3.84 -7.22 11.44
C ASP A 128 4.48 -5.83 11.58
N PRO A 129 5.42 -5.62 12.53
CA PRO A 129 6.01 -4.31 12.75
C PRO A 129 6.75 -3.79 11.52
N VAL A 130 7.53 -4.64 10.86
CA VAL A 130 8.38 -4.25 9.73
C VAL A 130 7.54 -3.89 8.51
N LEU A 131 6.41 -4.57 8.29
CA LEU A 131 5.47 -4.21 7.22
C LEU A 131 4.90 -2.80 7.42
N ASN A 132 4.56 -2.45 8.66
CA ASN A 132 4.02 -1.12 8.99
C ASN A 132 5.11 -0.03 8.94
N VAL A 133 6.31 -0.34 9.43
CA VAL A 133 7.49 0.51 9.28
C VAL A 133 7.81 0.75 7.81
N TYR A 134 7.73 -0.27 6.95
CA TYR A 134 7.90 -0.11 5.51
C TYR A 134 6.91 0.88 4.91
N HIS A 135 5.62 0.78 5.25
CA HIS A 135 4.60 1.69 4.72
C HIS A 135 4.79 3.13 5.20
N GLU A 136 5.20 3.32 6.46
CA GLU A 136 5.61 4.64 6.96
C GLU A 136 6.81 5.20 6.18
N HIS A 137 7.87 4.41 6.01
CA HIS A 137 9.04 4.82 5.25
C HIS A 137 8.70 5.14 3.80
N TRP A 138 7.84 4.35 3.16
CA TRP A 138 7.42 4.59 1.79
C TRP A 138 6.74 5.97 1.64
N HIS A 139 5.81 6.32 2.52
CA HIS A 139 5.16 7.63 2.49
C HIS A 139 6.12 8.80 2.77
N ILE A 140 7.22 8.56 3.50
CA ILE A 140 8.25 9.57 3.74
C ILE A 140 9.21 9.70 2.54
N VAL A 141 9.55 8.58 1.90
CA VAL A 141 10.53 8.51 0.81
C VAL A 141 9.91 8.88 -0.53
N MET A 142 8.63 8.57 -0.73
CA MET A 142 7.82 8.94 -1.90
C MET A 142 6.68 9.89 -1.48
N PRO A 143 6.99 11.06 -0.89
CA PRO A 143 5.95 11.94 -0.39
C PRO A 143 5.23 12.64 -1.54
N PHE A 144 3.95 12.92 -1.34
CA PHE A 144 3.23 13.90 -2.13
C PHE A 144 3.73 15.32 -1.76
N ALA A 145 4.88 15.69 -2.30
CA ALA A 145 5.50 16.99 -2.08
C ALA A 145 6.32 17.43 -3.29
N LYS A 146 6.59 18.73 -3.37
CA LYS A 146 7.52 19.32 -4.33
C LYS A 146 8.71 19.91 -3.62
N TYR A 147 9.88 19.72 -4.20
CA TYR A 147 11.12 20.36 -3.79
C TYR A 147 11.76 21.00 -5.03
N ASN A 148 12.11 22.28 -4.94
CA ASN A 148 12.59 23.09 -6.07
C ASN A 148 11.68 22.99 -7.32
N GLY A 149 10.36 22.99 -7.11
CA GLY A 149 9.36 22.93 -8.17
C GLY A 149 9.08 21.55 -8.76
N ALA A 150 9.83 20.51 -8.37
CA ALA A 150 9.69 19.15 -8.89
C ALA A 150 9.21 18.16 -7.81
N SER A 151 8.30 17.25 -8.18
CA SER A 151 7.99 16.06 -7.39
C SER A 151 9.05 14.97 -7.66
N LYS A 152 9.10 13.94 -6.80
CA LYS A 152 9.86 12.72 -7.14
C LYS A 152 9.30 12.07 -8.41
N ASP A 153 10.18 11.38 -9.14
CA ASP A 153 9.85 10.79 -10.42
C ASP A 153 8.70 9.76 -10.31
N ARG A 154 7.65 9.96 -11.10
CA ARG A 154 6.48 9.06 -11.22
C ARG A 154 5.78 8.74 -9.88
N VAL A 155 5.77 9.69 -8.94
CA VAL A 155 5.26 9.47 -7.57
C VAL A 155 3.83 8.90 -7.53
N GLY A 156 2.88 9.43 -8.29
CA GLY A 156 1.52 8.92 -8.30
C GLY A 156 1.34 7.55 -8.95
N GLU A 157 2.15 7.22 -9.97
CA GLU A 157 2.13 5.88 -10.54
C GLU A 157 2.70 4.87 -9.53
N ASN A 158 3.76 5.27 -8.82
CA ASN A 158 4.35 4.48 -7.74
C ASN A 158 3.36 4.28 -6.58
N PHE A 159 2.60 5.31 -6.19
CA PHE A 159 1.52 5.20 -5.19
C PHE A 159 0.56 4.07 -5.51
N ILE A 160 0.00 4.06 -6.73
CA ILE A 160 -0.92 3.00 -7.14
C ILE A 160 -0.24 1.63 -7.11
N TYR A 161 0.99 1.56 -7.64
CA TYR A 161 1.70 0.30 -7.73
C TYR A 161 2.01 -0.33 -6.38
N VAL A 162 2.54 0.45 -5.44
CA VAL A 162 2.92 -0.04 -4.11
C VAL A 162 1.70 -0.51 -3.33
N HIS A 163 0.61 0.25 -3.34
CA HIS A 163 -0.62 -0.16 -2.67
C HIS A 163 -1.27 -1.38 -3.34
N ARG A 164 -1.20 -1.50 -4.67
CA ARG A 164 -1.61 -2.72 -5.38
C ARG A 164 -0.72 -3.92 -5.03
N HIS A 165 0.59 -3.73 -4.94
CA HIS A 165 1.55 -4.77 -4.56
C HIS A 165 1.26 -5.30 -3.15
N MET A 166 0.97 -4.40 -2.21
CA MET A 166 0.51 -4.74 -0.87
C MET A 166 -0.80 -5.53 -0.89
N LEU A 167 -1.80 -5.05 -1.64
CA LEU A 167 -3.10 -5.71 -1.78
C LEU A 167 -2.97 -7.12 -2.36
N ALA A 168 -2.18 -7.31 -3.42
CA ALA A 168 -1.96 -8.62 -4.04
C ALA A 168 -1.35 -9.61 -3.05
N ARG A 169 -0.39 -9.17 -2.23
CA ARG A 169 0.23 -10.00 -1.18
C ARG A 169 -0.72 -10.31 -0.02
N HIS A 170 -1.54 -9.35 0.38
CA HIS A 170 -2.57 -9.55 1.40
C HIS A 170 -3.64 -10.56 0.91
N ASP A 171 -4.13 -10.40 -0.31
CA ASP A 171 -5.09 -11.32 -0.94
C ASP A 171 -4.51 -12.72 -1.16
N ALA A 172 -3.23 -12.84 -1.54
CA ALA A 172 -2.57 -14.13 -1.65
C ALA A 172 -2.49 -14.86 -0.30
N ASN A 173 -2.23 -14.15 0.80
CA ASN A 173 -2.25 -14.76 2.14
C ASN A 173 -3.68 -15.15 2.57
N ARG A 174 -4.69 -14.32 2.28
CA ARG A 174 -6.11 -14.65 2.51
C ARG A 174 -6.51 -15.91 1.73
N TRP A 175 -6.14 -16.00 0.47
CA TRP A 175 -6.37 -17.17 -0.37
C TRP A 175 -5.69 -18.42 0.21
N CYS A 176 -4.43 -18.32 0.66
CA CYS A 176 -3.74 -19.41 1.35
C CYS A 176 -4.42 -19.87 2.66
N LEU A 177 -5.21 -19.01 3.27
CA LEU A 177 -5.96 -19.26 4.51
C LEU A 177 -7.41 -19.73 4.27
N GLY A 178 -7.81 -19.88 3.00
CA GLY A 178 -9.20 -20.17 2.62
C GLY A 178 -10.17 -19.05 2.95
N MET A 179 -9.68 -17.81 3.03
CA MET A 179 -10.49 -16.61 3.25
C MET A 179 -10.92 -16.01 1.90
N PRO A 180 -12.09 -15.36 1.82
CA PRO A 180 -12.45 -14.59 0.63
C PRO A 180 -11.43 -13.47 0.39
N LEU A 181 -11.30 -13.01 -0.84
CA LEU A 181 -10.48 -11.83 -1.16
C LEU A 181 -11.02 -10.58 -0.45
N VAL A 182 -10.24 -9.51 -0.44
CA VAL A 182 -10.70 -8.23 0.11
C VAL A 182 -11.84 -7.67 -0.73
N GLU A 183 -12.97 -7.40 -0.08
CA GLU A 183 -14.10 -6.70 -0.68
C GLU A 183 -13.88 -5.18 -0.65
N PRO A 184 -13.97 -4.48 -1.79
CA PRO A 184 -13.79 -3.03 -1.86
C PRO A 184 -14.85 -2.29 -1.02
N LEU A 185 -14.45 -1.17 -0.42
CA LEU A 185 -15.34 -0.32 0.37
C LEU A 185 -16.10 0.67 -0.53
N ARG A 186 -17.13 0.20 -1.23
CA ARG A 186 -17.94 1.00 -2.18
C ARG A 186 -19.25 1.54 -1.57
N ASP A 187 -19.67 0.98 -0.45
CA ASP A 187 -20.91 1.34 0.24
C ASP A 187 -20.61 2.24 1.44
N TYR A 188 -21.08 3.49 1.36
CA TYR A 188 -20.90 4.50 2.40
C TYR A 188 -22.16 4.72 3.25
N PHE A 189 -23.24 4.00 2.98
CA PHE A 189 -24.54 4.25 3.60
C PHE A 189 -24.95 3.15 4.58
N HIS A 190 -24.45 1.93 4.39
CA HIS A 190 -24.74 0.80 5.27
C HIS A 190 -23.63 0.56 6.31
N PRO A 191 -23.96 -0.12 7.43
CA PRO A 191 -22.97 -0.47 8.45
C PRO A 191 -21.84 -1.34 7.91
N ILE A 192 -20.62 -0.99 8.29
CA ILE A 192 -19.37 -1.69 7.98
C ILE A 192 -19.19 -2.81 9.03
N PRO A 193 -19.29 -4.10 8.66
CA PRO A 193 -19.29 -5.19 9.64
C PRO A 193 -17.96 -5.35 10.37
N ASP A 194 -16.84 -5.01 9.71
CA ASP A 194 -15.50 -5.18 10.25
C ASP A 194 -15.31 -4.33 11.51
N ALA A 195 -14.76 -4.91 12.56
CA ALA A 195 -14.26 -4.19 13.72
C ALA A 195 -12.74 -4.07 13.65
N PHE A 196 -12.17 -3.13 14.41
CA PHE A 196 -10.74 -3.08 14.65
C PHE A 196 -10.46 -2.61 16.07
N TYR A 197 -9.64 -3.39 16.78
CA TYR A 197 -9.13 -3.07 18.11
C TYR A 197 -7.61 -2.97 18.00
N PRO A 198 -7.02 -1.78 18.22
CA PRO A 198 -5.57 -1.60 18.18
C PRO A 198 -4.87 -2.49 19.23
N PRO A 199 -3.66 -3.00 18.94
CA PRO A 199 -2.84 -3.65 19.96
C PRO A 199 -2.65 -2.75 21.21
N PRO A 200 -2.69 -3.28 22.44
CA PRO A 200 -2.66 -2.47 23.66
C PRO A 200 -1.46 -1.54 23.82
N PHE A 201 -0.30 -1.93 23.29
CA PHE A 201 0.93 -1.15 23.37
C PHE A 201 1.10 -0.14 22.24
N LEU A 202 0.30 -0.25 21.17
CA LEU A 202 0.33 0.66 20.04
C LEU A 202 -0.26 2.01 20.44
N SER A 203 0.54 3.07 20.31
CA SER A 203 0.13 4.42 20.71
C SER A 203 0.56 5.51 19.72
N GLN A 204 0.12 6.73 20.00
CA GLN A 204 0.51 7.94 19.28
C GLN A 204 0.78 9.08 20.25
N LEU A 205 1.54 10.08 19.80
CA LEU A 205 1.81 11.30 20.55
C LEU A 205 0.85 12.41 20.11
N ILE A 206 0.04 12.91 21.05
CA ILE A 206 -0.82 14.07 20.87
C ILE A 206 -0.38 15.15 21.85
N ASN A 207 0.11 16.29 21.36
CA ASN A 207 0.64 17.39 22.17
C ASN A 207 1.70 16.92 23.20
N GLY A 208 2.57 15.99 22.79
CA GLY A 208 3.61 15.42 23.66
C GLY A 208 3.11 14.37 24.66
N VAL A 209 1.81 14.05 24.65
CA VAL A 209 1.20 13.04 25.52
C VAL A 209 0.96 11.75 24.73
N ARG A 210 1.42 10.62 25.28
CA ARG A 210 1.15 9.29 24.74
C ARG A 210 -0.31 8.94 24.96
N VAL A 211 -1.03 8.65 23.88
CA VAL A 211 -2.44 8.22 23.91
C VAL A 211 -2.64 6.96 23.06
N PRO A 212 -3.53 6.03 23.46
CA PRO A 212 -3.86 4.88 22.64
C PRO A 212 -4.63 5.30 21.38
N PHE A 213 -4.56 4.48 20.33
CA PHE A 213 -5.46 4.66 19.20
C PHE A 213 -6.90 4.28 19.59
N PRO A 214 -7.92 5.03 19.11
CA PRO A 214 -9.32 4.66 19.30
C PRO A 214 -9.65 3.31 18.67
N ALA A 215 -10.34 2.46 19.42
CA ALA A 215 -10.94 1.25 18.90
C ALA A 215 -12.20 1.55 18.08
N ARG A 216 -12.42 0.74 17.05
CA ARG A 216 -13.55 0.85 16.13
C ARG A 216 -14.43 -0.42 16.23
N PRO A 217 -15.51 -0.40 17.03
CA PRO A 217 -16.42 -1.54 17.13
C PRO A 217 -17.11 -1.81 15.78
N PRO A 218 -17.67 -3.02 15.57
CA PRO A 218 -18.31 -3.36 14.30
C PRO A 218 -19.52 -2.45 14.01
N ASN A 219 -19.96 -2.44 12.76
CA ASN A 219 -21.16 -1.75 12.27
C ASN A 219 -21.09 -0.21 12.35
N GLN A 220 -19.90 0.37 12.28
CA GLN A 220 -19.77 1.81 12.03
C GLN A 220 -20.26 2.17 10.63
N ILE A 221 -20.69 3.41 10.44
CA ILE A 221 -21.18 3.91 9.14
C ILE A 221 -20.28 5.09 8.74
N PHE A 222 -19.99 5.24 7.45
CA PHE A 222 -19.37 6.47 6.94
C PHE A 222 -20.23 7.68 7.30
N ARG A 223 -19.60 8.72 7.83
CA ARG A 223 -20.28 9.94 8.26
C ARG A 223 -19.50 11.15 7.81
N ASP A 224 -20.20 12.26 7.69
CA ASP A 224 -19.57 13.56 7.55
C ASP A 224 -18.71 13.81 8.80
N ILE A 225 -17.50 14.32 8.61
CA ILE A 225 -16.56 14.60 9.70
C ILE A 225 -16.08 16.06 9.66
N VAL A 226 -15.53 16.50 10.79
CA VAL A 226 -14.75 17.72 10.92
C VAL A 226 -13.38 17.35 11.46
N ALA A 227 -12.32 17.74 10.76
CA ALA A 227 -10.95 17.55 11.21
C ALA A 227 -10.25 18.91 11.36
N LEU A 228 -9.33 18.98 12.32
CA LEU A 228 -8.42 20.11 12.49
C LEU A 228 -7.02 19.68 12.03
N GLU A 229 -6.56 20.24 10.92
CA GLU A 229 -5.23 19.97 10.38
C GLU A 229 -4.50 21.30 10.22
N ASN A 230 -3.30 21.45 10.82
CA ASN A 230 -2.49 22.68 10.74
C ASN A 230 -3.28 23.97 11.09
N ASN A 231 -4.11 23.91 12.13
CA ASN A 231 -5.03 24.99 12.55
C ASN A 231 -6.13 25.36 11.54
N VAL A 232 -6.34 24.53 10.51
CA VAL A 232 -7.43 24.67 9.54
C VAL A 232 -8.51 23.65 9.84
N VAL A 233 -9.74 24.15 10.03
CA VAL A 233 -10.92 23.30 10.20
C VAL A 233 -11.44 22.90 8.82
N THR A 234 -11.37 21.61 8.52
CA THR A 234 -11.89 21.05 7.26
C THR A 234 -13.11 20.18 7.54
N VAL A 235 -14.17 20.39 6.77
CA VAL A 235 -15.35 19.52 6.75
C VAL A 235 -15.23 18.57 5.58
N TYR A 236 -15.34 17.26 5.84
CA TYR A 236 -15.42 16.25 4.80
C TYR A 236 -16.81 15.63 4.82
N SER A 237 -17.52 15.69 3.70
CA SER A 237 -18.85 15.07 3.60
C SER A 237 -18.85 13.83 2.72
N VAL A 238 -19.70 12.85 3.08
CA VAL A 238 -19.94 11.64 2.28
C VAL A 238 -20.45 12.01 0.89
N LYS A 239 -21.23 13.10 0.80
CA LYS A 239 -21.70 13.64 -0.48
C LYS A 239 -20.53 14.10 -1.36
N GLU A 240 -19.60 14.89 -0.83
CA GLU A 240 -18.45 15.39 -1.60
C GLU A 240 -17.53 14.24 -2.02
N LEU A 241 -17.30 13.25 -1.15
CA LEU A 241 -16.57 12.04 -1.53
C LEU A 241 -17.24 11.30 -2.69
N THR A 242 -18.56 11.13 -2.63
CA THR A 242 -19.34 10.47 -3.69
C THR A 242 -19.31 11.28 -4.99
N ASP A 243 -19.45 12.61 -4.92
CA ASP A 243 -19.37 13.50 -6.06
C ASP A 243 -17.96 13.45 -6.70
N LEU A 244 -16.91 13.42 -5.87
CA LEU A 244 -15.52 13.31 -6.32
C LEU A 244 -15.26 11.98 -7.04
N LEU A 245 -15.76 10.87 -6.51
CA LEU A 245 -15.68 9.56 -7.16
C LEU A 245 -16.35 9.58 -8.53
N ASN A 246 -17.59 10.06 -8.59
CA ASN A 246 -18.33 10.17 -9.84
C ASN A 246 -17.61 11.05 -10.87
N LYS A 247 -16.99 12.15 -10.43
CA LYS A 247 -16.18 13.03 -11.29
C LYS A 247 -14.92 12.32 -11.79
N THR A 248 -14.21 11.63 -10.90
CA THR A 248 -13.02 10.84 -11.25
C THR A 248 -13.35 9.78 -12.29
N GLU A 249 -14.45 9.05 -12.11
CA GLU A 249 -14.87 8.01 -13.05
C GLU A 249 -15.27 8.60 -14.41
N LYS A 250 -16.05 9.68 -14.44
CA LYS A 250 -16.37 10.39 -15.69
C LYS A 250 -15.14 10.93 -16.40
N TRP A 251 -14.15 11.40 -15.64
CA TRP A 251 -12.87 11.86 -16.18
C TRP A 251 -12.10 10.71 -16.84
N ILE A 252 -11.99 9.56 -16.17
CA ILE A 252 -11.37 8.34 -16.70
C ILE A 252 -12.06 7.87 -17.98
N GLU A 253 -13.39 7.87 -18.00
CA GLU A 253 -14.17 7.41 -19.16
C GLU A 253 -14.21 8.41 -20.32
N GLY A 254 -13.68 9.63 -20.13
CA GLY A 254 -13.73 10.70 -21.14
C GLY A 254 -15.15 11.20 -21.43
N LYS A 255 -16.12 10.96 -20.54
CA LYS A 255 -17.55 11.29 -20.71
C LYS A 255 -17.96 12.61 -20.05
N THR A 256 -17.05 13.58 -19.99
CA THR A 256 -17.32 14.85 -19.31
C THR A 256 -17.11 16.05 -20.22
N ASP A 257 -18.10 16.95 -20.24
CA ASP A 257 -18.01 18.29 -20.83
C ASP A 257 -17.34 19.28 -19.85
N GLU A 258 -17.23 18.91 -18.55
CA GLU A 258 -16.45 19.66 -17.58
C GLU A 258 -14.98 19.59 -17.95
N THR A 259 -14.32 20.74 -18.05
CA THR A 259 -12.86 20.82 -18.18
C THR A 259 -12.22 20.33 -16.90
N HIS A 260 -11.99 19.01 -16.79
CA HIS A 260 -10.93 18.53 -15.92
C HIS A 260 -9.62 19.20 -16.39
N PRO A 261 -8.73 19.64 -15.50
CA PRO A 261 -7.51 20.37 -15.88
C PRO A 261 -6.64 19.62 -16.91
N TYR A 262 -6.84 18.31 -17.05
CA TYR A 262 -6.17 17.44 -18.01
C TYR A 262 -7.18 16.50 -18.65
N ARG A 263 -7.15 16.35 -19.97
CA ARG A 263 -7.86 15.27 -20.68
C ARG A 263 -6.97 14.03 -20.73
N LEU A 264 -7.50 12.87 -20.34
CA LEU A 264 -6.80 11.59 -20.49
C LEU A 264 -6.95 11.12 -21.94
N ASN A 265 -5.83 10.93 -22.63
CA ASN A 265 -5.75 10.42 -24.00
C ASN A 265 -5.45 8.92 -24.02
N LEU A 266 -5.50 8.25 -22.87
CA LEU A 266 -5.28 6.80 -22.73
C LEU A 266 -3.87 6.41 -23.17
N THR A 267 -2.87 7.06 -22.56
CA THR A 267 -1.44 6.78 -22.79
C THR A 267 -0.69 6.51 -21.48
N ASP A 268 0.36 5.69 -21.51
CA ASP A 268 1.15 5.35 -20.30
C ASP A 268 1.71 6.58 -19.58
N ASN A 269 1.94 7.68 -20.29
CA ASN A 269 2.47 8.94 -19.72
C ASN A 269 1.50 9.62 -18.73
N GLU A 270 0.23 9.25 -18.75
CA GLU A 270 -0.80 9.80 -17.86
C GLU A 270 -0.87 9.05 -16.52
N ALA A 271 -0.15 7.93 -16.39
CA ALA A 271 -0.20 7.04 -15.23
C ALA A 271 0.07 7.78 -13.92
N THR A 272 1.10 8.63 -13.90
CA THR A 272 1.46 9.43 -12.71
C THR A 272 0.47 10.55 -12.43
N ILE A 273 -0.10 11.16 -13.47
CA ILE A 273 -1.06 12.27 -13.32
C ILE A 273 -2.35 11.77 -12.68
N LEU A 274 -2.86 10.62 -13.15
CA LEU A 274 -4.03 10.00 -12.58
C LEU A 274 -3.76 9.47 -11.17
N GLY A 275 -2.60 8.85 -10.96
CA GLY A 275 -2.18 8.37 -9.65
C GLY A 275 -2.08 9.48 -8.60
N ASP A 276 -1.43 10.60 -8.94
CA ASP A 276 -1.31 11.79 -8.07
C ASP A 276 -2.69 12.33 -7.70
N TYR A 277 -3.60 12.42 -8.67
CA TYR A 277 -4.97 12.89 -8.44
C TYR A 277 -5.71 11.96 -7.46
N ILE A 278 -5.62 10.65 -7.68
CA ILE A 278 -6.28 9.66 -6.84
C ILE A 278 -5.72 9.68 -5.41
N GLU A 279 -4.40 9.72 -5.25
CA GLU A 279 -3.74 9.78 -3.94
C GLU A 279 -4.21 11.01 -3.14
N HIS A 280 -4.13 12.18 -3.77
CA HIS A 280 -4.32 13.44 -3.08
C HIS A 280 -5.79 13.77 -2.83
N PHE A 281 -6.64 13.60 -3.83
CA PHE A 281 -8.02 14.07 -3.74
C PHE A 281 -8.96 13.00 -3.22
N LEU A 282 -8.78 11.74 -3.64
CA LEU A 282 -9.71 10.68 -3.29
C LEU A 282 -9.25 9.91 -2.05
N HIS A 283 -8.09 9.26 -2.15
CA HIS A 283 -7.55 8.39 -1.11
C HIS A 283 -7.43 9.11 0.22
N SER A 284 -6.84 10.32 0.23
CA SER A 284 -6.63 11.11 1.45
C SER A 284 -7.93 11.49 2.16
N VAL A 285 -8.99 11.85 1.40
CA VAL A 285 -10.32 12.14 1.97
C VAL A 285 -10.89 10.92 2.67
N GLY A 286 -10.81 9.74 2.04
CA GLY A 286 -11.29 8.50 2.65
C GLY A 286 -10.56 8.14 3.94
N HIS A 287 -9.23 8.33 3.97
CA HIS A 287 -8.43 8.13 5.18
C HIS A 287 -8.87 9.04 6.34
N ASN A 288 -9.08 10.33 6.07
CA ASN A 288 -9.56 11.25 7.10
C ASN A 288 -10.96 10.87 7.60
N MET A 289 -11.90 10.59 6.70
CA MET A 289 -13.26 10.20 7.10
C MET A 289 -13.28 8.91 7.92
N LEU A 290 -12.50 7.90 7.52
CA LEU A 290 -12.40 6.63 8.24
C LEU A 290 -11.63 6.76 9.56
N GLY A 291 -10.60 7.60 9.58
CA GLY A 291 -9.76 7.84 10.75
C GLY A 291 -10.50 8.53 11.89
N TYR A 292 -11.44 9.42 11.57
CA TYR A 292 -12.29 10.12 12.56
C TYR A 292 -13.69 9.52 12.71
N ILE A 293 -13.96 8.33 12.16
CA ILE A 293 -15.30 7.72 12.14
C ILE A 293 -15.94 7.57 13.53
N MET A 294 -15.13 7.39 14.57
CA MET A 294 -15.60 7.27 15.96
C MET A 294 -15.98 8.61 16.58
N HIS A 295 -15.40 9.71 16.09
CA HIS A 295 -15.52 11.04 16.67
C HIS A 295 -15.72 12.10 15.57
N PRO A 296 -16.77 11.96 14.73
CA PRO A 296 -16.90 12.72 13.49
C PRO A 296 -16.99 14.23 13.68
N TYR A 297 -17.46 14.73 14.82
CA TYR A 297 -17.72 16.16 15.04
C TYR A 297 -16.85 16.77 16.14
N ALA A 298 -15.74 16.13 16.49
CA ALA A 298 -14.84 16.59 17.55
C ALA A 298 -13.49 17.03 16.98
N LEU A 299 -13.26 18.34 16.94
CA LEU A 299 -12.06 18.98 16.36
C LEU A 299 -10.73 18.50 16.95
N HIS A 300 -10.73 18.09 18.22
CA HIS A 300 -9.54 17.62 18.94
C HIS A 300 -9.63 16.12 19.25
N ALA A 301 -10.46 15.37 18.52
CA ALA A 301 -10.52 13.93 18.66
C ALA A 301 -9.17 13.31 18.32
N VAL A 302 -8.78 12.32 19.11
CA VAL A 302 -7.64 11.47 18.79
C VAL A 302 -8.03 10.64 17.55
N PRO A 303 -7.24 10.66 16.46
CA PRO A 303 -7.57 9.91 15.26
C PRO A 303 -7.30 8.41 15.44
N GLY A 304 -8.05 7.59 14.70
CA GLY A 304 -7.78 6.17 14.53
C GLY A 304 -6.52 5.88 13.72
N VAL A 305 -6.10 4.61 13.69
CA VAL A 305 -4.88 4.17 12.98
C VAL A 305 -4.90 4.48 11.48
N LEU A 306 -6.08 4.71 10.91
CA LEU A 306 -6.27 4.98 9.49
C LEU A 306 -5.83 6.39 9.07
N VAL A 307 -5.55 7.33 9.97
CA VAL A 307 -5.04 8.66 9.54
C VAL A 307 -3.56 8.59 9.13
N GLY A 308 -2.75 7.80 9.85
CA GLY A 308 -1.30 7.79 9.68
C GLY A 308 -0.76 6.52 9.00
N PRO A 309 0.30 6.63 8.19
CA PRO A 309 0.87 5.48 7.50
C PRO A 309 1.55 4.49 8.46
N ARG A 310 2.01 4.94 9.62
CA ARG A 310 2.61 4.09 10.66
C ARG A 310 1.73 2.93 11.14
N ALA A 311 0.42 3.13 11.17
CA ALA A 311 -0.51 2.18 11.79
C ALA A 311 -1.63 1.66 10.88
N GLY A 312 -1.87 2.31 9.74
CA GLY A 312 -3.03 2.06 8.89
C GLY A 312 -3.22 0.59 8.48
N LEU A 313 -2.15 -0.13 8.14
CA LEU A 313 -2.23 -1.51 7.63
C LEU A 313 -2.86 -2.50 8.61
N ARG A 314 -2.86 -2.15 9.90
CA ARG A 314 -3.42 -2.97 10.97
C ARG A 314 -4.94 -3.09 10.86
N ASP A 315 -5.64 -2.05 10.42
CA ASP A 315 -7.10 -2.05 10.30
C ASP A 315 -7.57 -2.73 9.00
N PRO A 316 -8.52 -3.69 9.03
CA PRO A 316 -9.10 -4.28 7.82
C PRO A 316 -9.63 -3.26 6.79
N LEU A 317 -10.08 -2.08 7.24
CA LEU A 317 -10.60 -1.04 6.34
C LEU A 317 -9.53 -0.38 5.50
N PHE A 318 -8.26 -0.39 5.92
CA PHE A 318 -7.17 0.05 5.05
C PHE A 318 -7.21 -0.72 3.73
N TRP A 319 -7.32 -2.05 3.82
CA TRP A 319 -7.31 -2.94 2.67
C TRP A 319 -8.57 -2.76 1.81
N ARG A 320 -9.74 -2.64 2.43
CA ARG A 320 -11.00 -2.42 1.70
C ARG A 320 -11.02 -1.07 0.99
N TRP A 321 -10.50 -0.02 1.63
CA TRP A 321 -10.36 1.30 1.03
C TRP A 321 -9.38 1.30 -0.14
N HIS A 322 -8.20 0.73 0.04
CA HIS A 322 -7.20 0.63 -1.01
C HIS A 322 -7.64 -0.23 -2.18
N ARG A 323 -8.40 -1.33 -1.95
CA ARG A 323 -9.00 -2.10 -3.05
C ARG A 323 -9.96 -1.24 -3.86
N HIS A 324 -10.76 -0.40 -3.21
CA HIS A 324 -11.65 0.52 -3.91
C HIS A 324 -10.90 1.58 -4.73
N VAL A 325 -9.85 2.17 -4.16
CA VAL A 325 -8.94 3.11 -4.85
C VAL A 325 -8.27 2.45 -6.06
N ASP A 326 -7.75 1.24 -5.87
CA ASP A 326 -7.09 0.45 -6.93
C ASP A 326 -8.06 0.10 -8.07
N ASP A 327 -9.30 -0.28 -7.75
CA ASP A 327 -10.34 -0.58 -8.74
C ASP A 327 -10.64 0.63 -9.64
N ILE A 328 -10.58 1.85 -9.10
CA ILE A 328 -10.82 3.08 -9.88
C ILE A 328 -9.68 3.29 -10.86
N TYR A 329 -8.42 3.15 -10.44
CA TYR A 329 -7.29 3.24 -11.36
C TYR A 329 -7.30 2.11 -12.40
N ALA A 330 -7.70 0.90 -12.00
CA ALA A 330 -7.84 -0.25 -12.91
C ALA A 330 -8.87 0.01 -14.02
N LYS A 331 -9.90 0.85 -13.82
CA LYS A 331 -10.81 1.26 -14.90
C LYS A 331 -10.06 1.95 -16.03
N TRP A 332 -9.13 2.85 -15.71
CA TRP A 332 -8.30 3.51 -16.72
C TRP A 332 -7.36 2.52 -17.43
N GLN A 333 -6.71 1.62 -16.69
CA GLN A 333 -5.86 0.58 -17.29
C GLN A 333 -6.65 -0.35 -18.21
N ASN A 334 -7.91 -0.66 -17.88
CA ASN A 334 -8.78 -1.45 -18.75
C ASN A 334 -9.10 -0.74 -20.06
N LEU A 335 -9.26 0.59 -20.05
CA LEU A 335 -9.49 1.39 -21.25
C LEU A 335 -8.25 1.49 -22.15
N LEU A 336 -7.03 1.35 -21.61
CA LEU A 336 -5.81 1.23 -22.42
C LEU A 336 -5.76 -0.03 -23.29
N GLY A 337 -6.57 -1.04 -22.94
CA GLY A 337 -6.57 -2.35 -23.58
C GLY A 337 -5.30 -3.18 -23.34
N PRO A 338 -5.22 -4.40 -23.91
CA PRO A 338 -4.07 -5.27 -23.75
C PRO A 338 -2.77 -4.66 -24.25
N ARG A 339 -1.66 -5.01 -23.62
CA ARG A 339 -0.33 -4.54 -24.01
C ARG A 339 0.05 -5.05 -25.40
N ASN A 340 0.64 -4.18 -26.22
CA ASN A 340 1.41 -4.59 -27.39
C ASN A 340 2.88 -4.80 -26.99
N PHE A 341 3.36 -6.03 -27.11
CA PHE A 341 4.73 -6.42 -26.76
C PHE A 341 5.72 -6.35 -27.92
N SER A 342 5.27 -6.10 -29.16
CA SER A 342 6.10 -6.28 -30.38
C SER A 342 7.41 -5.48 -30.37
N GLY A 343 7.46 -4.34 -29.69
CA GLY A 343 8.66 -3.48 -29.60
C GLY A 343 9.59 -3.81 -28.43
N ASP A 344 9.26 -4.78 -27.58
CA ASP A 344 10.00 -5.09 -26.33
C ASP A 344 10.29 -6.59 -26.16
N ILE A 345 10.17 -7.38 -27.24
CA ILE A 345 10.57 -8.79 -27.26
C ILE A 345 12.02 -8.86 -27.73
N PRO A 346 13.01 -9.00 -26.82
CA PRO A 346 14.39 -9.20 -27.22
C PRO A 346 14.58 -10.59 -27.87
N PRO A 347 15.64 -10.80 -28.67
CA PRO A 347 15.94 -12.09 -29.29
C PRO A 347 16.55 -13.05 -28.26
N VAL A 348 15.75 -13.42 -27.26
CA VAL A 348 16.08 -14.36 -26.20
C VAL A 348 15.07 -15.49 -26.16
N THR A 349 15.54 -16.70 -25.91
CA THR A 349 14.72 -17.87 -25.63
C THR A 349 14.89 -18.31 -24.18
N ILE A 350 13.76 -18.39 -23.46
CA ILE A 350 13.59 -19.07 -22.19
C ILE A 350 12.37 -20.01 -22.28
N ARG A 351 12.39 -21.12 -21.52
CA ARG A 351 11.37 -22.18 -21.60
C ARG A 351 10.92 -22.58 -20.20
N LYS A 352 9.80 -23.29 -20.11
CA LYS A 352 9.30 -23.83 -18.82
C LYS A 352 10.35 -24.61 -18.03
N LYS A 353 11.15 -25.45 -18.69
CA LYS A 353 12.22 -26.26 -18.07
C LYS A 353 13.47 -25.46 -17.68
N ASP A 354 13.52 -24.19 -18.06
CA ASP A 354 14.67 -23.31 -17.83
C ASP A 354 14.58 -22.60 -16.47
N ILE A 355 13.44 -22.70 -15.78
CA ILE A 355 13.26 -22.17 -14.43
C ILE A 355 13.66 -23.23 -13.41
N ILE A 356 14.74 -22.98 -12.69
CA ILE A 356 15.31 -23.90 -11.71
C ILE A 356 15.37 -23.17 -10.36
N LEU A 357 14.93 -23.86 -9.31
CA LEU A 357 14.87 -23.37 -7.94
C LEU A 357 15.68 -24.28 -7.05
N SER A 358 16.49 -23.70 -6.17
CA SER A 358 17.28 -24.41 -5.18
C SER A 358 17.28 -23.68 -3.85
N PHE A 359 17.27 -24.43 -2.76
CA PHE A 359 17.49 -23.85 -1.44
C PHE A 359 18.97 -23.61 -1.20
N THR A 360 19.31 -22.51 -0.55
CA THR A 360 20.70 -22.12 -0.32
C THR A 360 21.41 -23.06 0.65
N ASP A 361 20.72 -23.58 1.66
CA ASP A 361 21.29 -24.56 2.60
C ASP A 361 21.66 -25.88 1.90
N ILE A 362 20.84 -26.34 0.95
CA ILE A 362 21.15 -27.52 0.13
C ILE A 362 22.33 -27.24 -0.82
N LEU A 363 22.45 -26.02 -1.34
CA LEU A 363 23.60 -25.66 -2.18
C LEU A 363 24.91 -25.58 -1.40
N LEU A 364 24.86 -25.14 -0.14
CA LEU A 364 26.03 -25.13 0.75
C LEU A 364 26.57 -26.53 1.04
N GLU A 365 25.75 -27.57 0.96
CA GLU A 365 26.19 -28.96 1.13
C GLU A 365 26.98 -29.48 -0.07
N VAL A 366 26.71 -28.98 -1.27
CA VAL A 366 27.32 -29.46 -2.52
C VAL A 366 28.42 -28.55 -3.07
N ASP A 367 28.35 -27.25 -2.78
CA ASP A 367 29.33 -26.24 -3.20
C ASP A 367 29.34 -25.07 -2.21
N LYS A 368 30.12 -25.21 -1.13
CA LYS A 368 30.20 -24.19 -0.09
C LYS A 368 30.81 -22.87 -0.58
N ASP A 369 31.80 -22.95 -1.48
CA ASP A 369 32.52 -21.77 -1.99
C ASP A 369 31.70 -21.00 -3.04
N GLY A 370 30.64 -21.62 -3.59
CA GLY A 370 29.68 -21.00 -4.49
C GLY A 370 28.96 -19.79 -3.90
N VAL A 371 28.99 -19.57 -2.59
CA VAL A 371 28.53 -18.30 -1.98
C VAL A 371 29.17 -17.08 -2.65
N ASN A 372 30.48 -17.16 -2.94
CA ASN A 372 31.28 -16.03 -3.41
C ASN A 372 30.87 -15.54 -4.81
N ASP A 373 30.32 -16.43 -5.64
CA ASP A 373 29.87 -16.11 -6.99
C ASP A 373 28.37 -16.30 -7.16
N THR A 374 27.62 -16.47 -6.06
CA THR A 374 26.17 -16.76 -6.10
C THR A 374 25.84 -18.02 -6.90
N TRP A 375 26.67 -19.06 -6.71
CA TRP A 375 26.62 -20.37 -7.35
C TRP A 375 26.58 -20.33 -8.87
N VAL A 376 27.11 -19.27 -9.48
CA VAL A 376 27.14 -19.11 -10.94
C VAL A 376 27.98 -20.21 -11.58
N LYS A 377 29.16 -20.51 -11.03
CA LYS A 377 30.03 -21.58 -11.52
C LYS A 377 29.35 -22.94 -11.41
N TYR A 378 28.83 -23.28 -10.23
CA TYR A 378 28.08 -24.52 -10.01
C TYR A 378 26.92 -24.66 -11.02
N ALA A 379 26.15 -23.59 -11.22
CA ALA A 379 25.03 -23.58 -12.15
C ALA A 379 25.46 -23.75 -13.61
N LYS A 380 26.56 -23.13 -14.03
CA LYS A 380 27.11 -23.30 -15.39
C LYS A 380 27.54 -24.73 -15.66
N GLU A 381 28.13 -25.40 -14.66
CA GLU A 381 28.61 -26.79 -14.78
C GLU A 381 27.47 -27.82 -14.72
N ASN A 382 26.52 -27.66 -13.79
CA ASN A 382 25.47 -28.65 -13.52
C ASN A 382 24.18 -28.38 -14.29
N PHE A 383 23.87 -27.11 -14.56
CA PHE A 383 22.64 -26.70 -15.24
C PHE A 383 22.90 -26.12 -16.63
N GLY A 384 24.10 -25.65 -16.94
CA GLY A 384 24.48 -25.12 -18.25
C GLY A 384 25.08 -26.17 -19.19
N GLY A 385 25.81 -25.72 -20.21
CA GLY A 385 26.61 -26.56 -21.10
C GLY A 385 25.86 -27.79 -21.64
N LYS A 386 26.43 -28.99 -21.42
CA LYS A 386 25.82 -30.28 -21.85
C LYS A 386 24.48 -30.61 -21.17
N HIS A 387 24.13 -29.90 -20.09
CA HIS A 387 22.88 -30.05 -19.36
C HIS A 387 21.83 -29.02 -19.75
N PHE A 388 22.18 -27.97 -20.51
CA PHE A 388 21.31 -26.83 -20.83
C PHE A 388 19.94 -27.24 -21.39
N ASP A 389 19.90 -28.30 -22.20
CA ASP A 389 18.66 -28.78 -22.83
C ASP A 389 18.02 -29.97 -22.10
N LYS A 390 18.61 -30.47 -21.01
CA LYS A 390 18.11 -31.61 -20.21
C LYS A 390 17.05 -31.17 -19.20
N ASP A 391 16.08 -32.05 -18.94
CA ASP A 391 15.20 -31.90 -17.77
C ASP A 391 15.97 -32.20 -16.49
N LEU A 392 15.90 -31.29 -15.54
CA LEU A 392 16.56 -31.37 -14.23
C LEU A 392 15.57 -31.49 -13.07
N SER A 393 14.30 -31.78 -13.37
CA SER A 393 13.26 -31.91 -12.35
C SER A 393 13.55 -32.97 -11.28
N SER A 394 14.40 -33.95 -11.58
CA SER A 394 14.88 -35.00 -10.66
C SER A 394 16.25 -34.72 -10.03
N HIS A 395 16.89 -33.59 -10.36
CA HIS A 395 18.21 -33.25 -9.83
C HIS A 395 18.12 -32.96 -8.32
N PRO A 396 19.02 -33.49 -7.46
CA PRO A 396 18.87 -33.43 -6.00
C PRO A 396 18.69 -32.04 -5.39
N VAL A 397 19.38 -31.04 -5.95
CA VAL A 397 19.28 -29.64 -5.45
C VAL A 397 18.10 -28.85 -6.04
N VAL A 398 17.32 -29.43 -6.95
CA VAL A 398 16.22 -28.75 -7.65
C VAL A 398 14.91 -29.03 -6.95
N THR A 399 14.14 -27.98 -6.67
CA THR A 399 12.82 -28.07 -6.03
C THR A 399 11.74 -27.35 -6.84
N LYS A 400 10.48 -27.78 -6.68
CA LYS A 400 9.29 -27.02 -7.13
C LYS A 400 8.50 -26.44 -5.95
N THR A 401 9.03 -26.56 -4.75
CA THR A 401 8.39 -26.14 -3.51
C THR A 401 9.25 -25.10 -2.82
N LEU A 402 8.68 -23.93 -2.56
CA LEU A 402 9.22 -22.95 -1.61
C LEU A 402 8.61 -23.22 -0.23
N GLN A 403 9.35 -22.89 0.81
CA GLN A 403 8.96 -23.18 2.19
C GLN A 403 8.93 -21.91 3.03
N THR A 404 7.97 -21.86 3.95
CA THR A 404 7.88 -20.84 4.99
C THR A 404 7.62 -21.50 6.34
N LYS A 405 7.96 -20.80 7.43
CA LYS A 405 7.62 -21.19 8.80
C LYS A 405 7.17 -19.98 9.60
N MET A 406 6.41 -20.22 10.66
CA MET A 406 6.06 -19.19 11.63
C MET A 406 7.08 -19.22 12.76
N LYS A 407 7.62 -18.07 13.12
CA LYS A 407 8.55 -17.89 14.25
C LYS A 407 7.90 -17.02 15.31
N ILE A 408 8.41 -17.11 16.53
CA ILE A 408 8.04 -16.23 17.64
C ILE A 408 9.27 -15.40 18.00
N ARG A 409 9.08 -14.11 18.24
CA ARG A 409 10.11 -13.22 18.77
C ARG A 409 9.56 -12.34 19.88
N ASP A 410 10.44 -11.90 20.76
CA ASP A 410 10.17 -10.76 21.64
C ASP A 410 10.33 -9.49 20.80
N TYR A 411 9.29 -8.66 20.77
CA TYR A 411 9.22 -7.38 20.08
C TYR A 411 9.17 -6.25 21.10
N ILE A 412 9.88 -5.17 20.78
CA ILE A 412 9.96 -3.96 21.59
C ILE A 412 9.32 -2.83 20.79
N TRP A 413 8.34 -2.15 21.37
CA TRP A 413 7.68 -1.00 20.75
C TRP A 413 8.58 0.25 20.84
N LEU A 414 9.67 0.27 20.05
CA LEU A 414 10.70 1.32 20.04
C LEU A 414 10.16 2.70 19.66
N GLU A 415 9.09 2.74 18.89
CA GLU A 415 8.39 3.93 18.44
C GLU A 415 7.40 4.47 19.50
N ASP A 416 7.15 3.72 20.57
CA ASP A 416 6.20 4.03 21.64
C ASP A 416 6.88 3.98 23.03
N GLY A 417 6.28 3.29 23.99
CA GLY A 417 6.75 3.22 25.38
C GLY A 417 7.84 2.20 25.64
N GLN A 418 8.44 1.60 24.60
CA GLN A 418 9.38 0.49 24.72
C GLN A 418 8.79 -0.71 25.47
N ASP A 419 7.47 -0.86 25.41
CA ASP A 419 6.77 -2.02 25.93
C ASP A 419 7.20 -3.28 25.18
N HIS A 420 7.10 -4.43 25.84
CA HIS A 420 7.53 -5.72 25.30
C HIS A 420 6.34 -6.64 25.07
N GLU A 421 6.32 -7.32 23.94
CA GLU A 421 5.37 -8.40 23.68
C GLU A 421 5.97 -9.54 22.85
N LYS A 422 5.38 -10.73 22.94
CA LYS A 422 5.72 -11.84 22.06
C LYS A 422 4.83 -11.80 20.83
N ILE A 423 5.44 -11.71 19.65
CA ILE A 423 4.73 -11.72 18.38
C ILE A 423 5.10 -12.93 17.53
N GLN A 424 4.15 -13.35 16.70
CA GLN A 424 4.38 -14.32 15.63
C GLN A 424 4.68 -13.60 14.33
N TYR A 425 5.66 -14.10 13.57
CA TYR A 425 6.01 -13.57 12.27
C TYR A 425 6.35 -14.70 11.29
N LEU A 426 6.15 -14.44 10.00
CA LEU A 426 6.50 -15.37 8.92
C LEU A 426 8.01 -15.34 8.68
N TYR A 427 8.59 -16.45 8.22
CA TYR A 427 9.96 -16.48 7.72
C TYR A 427 10.09 -17.45 6.52
N PRO A 428 10.67 -17.03 5.39
CA PRO A 428 10.91 -17.89 4.23
C PRO A 428 12.19 -18.71 4.41
N ARG A 429 12.26 -19.88 3.77
CA ARG A 429 13.53 -20.59 3.57
C ARG A 429 14.25 -19.98 2.38
N ASP A 430 15.49 -19.56 2.57
CA ASP A 430 16.31 -18.93 1.54
C ASP A 430 16.44 -19.79 0.28
N TRP A 431 16.28 -19.15 -0.88
CA TRP A 431 16.38 -19.80 -2.17
C TRP A 431 17.13 -18.95 -3.20
N ILE A 432 17.49 -19.58 -4.30
CA ILE A 432 18.10 -18.96 -5.48
C ILE A 432 17.31 -19.32 -6.74
N TRP A 433 17.16 -18.35 -7.63
CA TRP A 433 16.69 -18.55 -9.00
C TRP A 433 17.88 -18.92 -9.88
N PHE A 434 17.76 -20.01 -10.61
CA PHE A 434 18.62 -20.29 -11.76
C PHE A 434 17.76 -20.29 -13.01
N ILE A 435 18.08 -19.43 -13.97
CA ILE A 435 17.31 -19.25 -15.20
C ILE A 435 18.24 -19.53 -16.38
N ARG A 436 17.95 -20.59 -17.13
CA ARG A 436 18.62 -20.80 -18.41
C ARG A 436 18.08 -19.82 -19.43
N ALA A 437 18.97 -19.14 -20.14
CA ALA A 437 18.62 -18.22 -21.20
C ALA A 437 19.56 -18.41 -22.40
N GLN A 438 18.99 -18.28 -23.59
CA GLN A 438 19.73 -18.31 -24.84
C GLN A 438 19.55 -16.98 -25.57
N ASN A 439 20.65 -16.31 -25.90
CA ASN A 439 20.64 -15.24 -26.89
C ASN A 439 20.52 -15.86 -28.29
N ASP A 440 19.53 -15.46 -29.06
CA ASP A 440 19.29 -15.97 -30.42
C ASP A 440 19.93 -15.08 -31.50
N SER A 441 20.65 -14.02 -31.10
CA SER A 441 21.21 -13.02 -31.99
C SER A 441 22.74 -13.06 -32.06
N PRO A 442 23.33 -12.57 -33.17
CA PRO A 442 24.79 -12.43 -33.33
C PRO A 442 25.38 -11.24 -32.57
N LYS A 443 24.60 -10.56 -31.73
CA LYS A 443 25.04 -9.36 -30.98
C LYS A 443 24.85 -9.59 -29.49
N PRO A 444 25.64 -8.93 -28.62
CA PRO A 444 25.33 -8.91 -27.20
C PRO A 444 23.94 -8.31 -26.97
N VAL A 445 23.17 -8.88 -26.05
CA VAL A 445 21.84 -8.39 -25.68
C VAL A 445 21.78 -8.10 -24.19
N THR A 446 21.26 -6.93 -23.83
CA THR A 446 21.01 -6.57 -22.44
C THR A 446 19.54 -6.81 -22.12
N LEU A 447 19.30 -7.63 -21.10
CA LEU A 447 17.99 -8.16 -20.76
C LEU A 447 17.61 -7.77 -19.33
N THR A 448 16.33 -7.48 -19.10
CA THR A 448 15.77 -7.34 -17.76
C THR A 448 14.85 -8.52 -17.48
N PHE A 449 15.21 -9.33 -16.49
CA PHE A 449 14.40 -10.45 -16.00
C PHE A 449 13.40 -9.91 -14.99
N ARG A 450 12.12 -10.29 -15.12
CA ARG A 450 11.01 -9.86 -14.26
C ARG A 450 10.31 -11.10 -13.73
N ILE A 451 10.38 -11.32 -12.43
CA ILE A 451 9.87 -12.55 -11.78
C ILE A 451 8.60 -12.22 -10.99
N TRP A 452 7.55 -12.98 -11.29
CA TRP A 452 6.22 -12.77 -10.75
C TRP A 452 5.59 -14.06 -10.25
N ILE A 453 4.74 -13.96 -9.23
CA ILE A 453 3.87 -15.06 -8.80
C ILE A 453 2.42 -14.62 -8.66
N ALA A 454 1.49 -15.55 -8.83
CA ALA A 454 0.08 -15.35 -8.51
C ALA A 454 -0.55 -16.66 -8.01
N PRO A 455 -1.52 -16.62 -7.07
CA PRO A 455 -2.37 -17.78 -6.77
C PRO A 455 -2.99 -18.34 -8.05
N ILE A 456 -3.05 -19.67 -8.19
CA ILE A 456 -3.43 -20.30 -9.46
C ILE A 456 -4.83 -19.87 -9.95
N ASP A 457 -5.76 -19.61 -9.03
CA ASP A 457 -7.14 -19.18 -9.34
C ASP A 457 -7.24 -17.70 -9.77
N LEU A 458 -6.16 -16.93 -9.63
CA LEU A 458 -6.13 -15.49 -9.87
C LEU A 458 -5.26 -15.09 -11.06
N ILE A 459 -4.70 -16.06 -11.81
CA ILE A 459 -3.74 -15.78 -12.89
C ILE A 459 -4.31 -14.91 -14.01
N ASP A 460 -5.62 -14.99 -14.27
CA ASP A 460 -6.32 -14.19 -15.29
C ASP A 460 -6.72 -12.79 -14.78
N LYS A 461 -6.29 -12.41 -13.57
CA LYS A 461 -6.52 -11.08 -13.01
C LYS A 461 -5.19 -10.35 -12.80
N HIS A 462 -4.88 -9.42 -13.71
CA HIS A 462 -3.58 -8.74 -13.74
C HIS A 462 -3.22 -8.03 -12.41
N VAL A 463 -4.21 -7.52 -11.67
CA VAL A 463 -4.02 -6.82 -10.37
C VAL A 463 -3.61 -7.73 -9.20
N HIS A 464 -3.64 -9.06 -9.35
CA HIS A 464 -3.27 -10.01 -8.29
C HIS A 464 -1.88 -10.62 -8.47
N TRP A 465 -1.14 -10.24 -9.51
CA TRP A 465 0.24 -10.67 -9.70
C TRP A 465 1.18 -9.92 -8.75
N ILE A 466 2.06 -10.68 -8.10
CA ILE A 466 3.03 -10.19 -7.12
C ILE A 466 4.41 -10.18 -7.78
N GLU A 467 5.03 -9.00 -7.88
CA GLU A 467 6.43 -8.90 -8.29
C GLU A 467 7.32 -9.39 -7.15
N ILE A 468 8.19 -10.35 -7.47
CA ILE A 468 9.15 -10.95 -6.54
C ILE A 468 10.54 -10.40 -6.77
N ASP A 469 10.96 -10.26 -8.03
CA ASP A 469 12.29 -9.75 -8.35
C ASP A 469 12.40 -9.16 -9.75
N LYS A 470 13.43 -8.32 -9.94
CA LYS A 470 13.82 -7.73 -11.21
C LYS A 470 15.32 -7.47 -11.23
N PHE A 471 16.02 -7.91 -12.28
CA PHE A 471 17.45 -7.70 -12.42
C PHE A 471 17.90 -7.74 -13.88
N LYS A 472 19.04 -7.12 -14.17
CA LYS A 472 19.64 -7.08 -15.51
C LYS A 472 20.74 -8.12 -15.69
N ARG A 473 20.86 -8.65 -16.92
CA ARG A 473 22.04 -9.37 -17.40
C ARG A 473 22.29 -9.04 -18.86
N THR A 474 23.56 -9.04 -19.24
CA THR A 474 23.97 -9.00 -20.65
C THR A 474 24.44 -10.37 -21.05
N LEU A 475 23.98 -10.84 -22.21
CA LEU A 475 24.31 -12.14 -22.78
C LEU A 475 25.13 -11.92 -24.05
N GLU A 476 26.20 -12.69 -24.21
CA GLU A 476 27.06 -12.64 -25.40
C GLU A 476 26.34 -13.21 -26.64
N PRO A 477 26.84 -12.94 -27.86
CA PRO A 477 26.28 -13.47 -29.10
C PRO A 477 26.08 -14.99 -29.04
N TYR A 478 24.86 -15.45 -29.35
CA TYR A 478 24.48 -16.87 -29.32
C TYR A 478 24.73 -17.62 -28.00
N GLU A 479 24.96 -16.89 -26.90
CA GLU A 479 25.29 -17.49 -25.62
C GLU A 479 24.12 -18.32 -25.08
N LYS A 480 24.41 -19.55 -24.66
CA LYS A 480 23.56 -20.38 -23.81
C LYS A 480 24.11 -20.36 -22.39
N THR A 481 23.41 -19.72 -21.47
CA THR A 481 23.93 -19.46 -20.12
C THR A 481 22.91 -19.74 -19.03
N VAL A 482 23.39 -19.82 -17.79
CA VAL A 482 22.54 -19.91 -16.61
C VAL A 482 22.76 -18.66 -15.78
N VAL A 483 21.69 -17.88 -15.63
CA VAL A 483 21.67 -16.70 -14.77
C VAL A 483 21.26 -17.12 -13.37
N SER A 484 21.98 -16.65 -12.35
CA SER A 484 21.60 -16.84 -10.96
C SER A 484 21.22 -15.53 -10.26
N GLN A 485 20.30 -15.63 -9.30
CA GLN A 485 19.85 -14.53 -8.47
C GLN A 485 19.31 -15.04 -7.13
N ARG A 486 19.91 -14.62 -6.01
CA ARG A 486 19.44 -14.94 -4.65
C ARG A 486 18.20 -14.15 -4.29
N CYS A 487 17.31 -14.76 -3.50
CA CYS A 487 16.10 -14.11 -3.01
C CYS A 487 16.34 -12.88 -2.13
N ASP A 488 17.47 -12.82 -1.41
CA ASP A 488 17.85 -11.68 -0.57
C ASP A 488 18.55 -10.55 -1.33
N HIS A 489 18.77 -10.73 -2.64
CA HIS A 489 19.18 -9.65 -3.54
C HIS A 489 17.97 -9.02 -4.25
N ALA A 490 16.76 -9.51 -3.97
CA ALA A 490 15.57 -9.10 -4.70
C ALA A 490 15.37 -7.59 -4.70
N VAL A 491 14.91 -7.02 -5.82
CA VAL A 491 14.72 -5.56 -5.93
C VAL A 491 13.61 -5.03 -5.02
N VAL A 492 12.62 -5.87 -4.70
CA VAL A 492 11.42 -5.50 -3.94
C VAL A 492 11.70 -5.27 -2.46
N ILE A 493 12.73 -5.91 -1.89
CA ILE A 493 12.97 -5.89 -0.45
C ILE A 493 13.84 -4.72 0.00
N ARG A 494 13.77 -4.40 1.29
CA ARG A 494 14.76 -3.53 1.95
C ARG A 494 16.12 -4.22 1.91
N LYS A 495 17.15 -3.45 1.54
CA LYS A 495 18.53 -3.95 1.47
C LYS A 495 19.44 -3.22 2.44
N PRO A 496 20.26 -3.96 3.22
CA PRO A 496 20.37 -5.43 3.26
C PRO A 496 19.11 -6.12 3.82
N ALA A 497 18.91 -7.39 3.46
CA ALA A 497 17.76 -8.16 3.94
C ALA A 497 17.78 -8.32 5.46
N GLN A 498 16.66 -8.03 6.12
CA GLN A 498 16.51 -8.16 7.57
C GLN A 498 16.16 -9.62 7.93
N LYS A 499 17.17 -10.39 8.36
CA LYS A 499 17.03 -11.84 8.62
C LYS A 499 16.95 -12.21 10.11
N SER A 500 17.44 -11.34 10.99
CA SER A 500 17.37 -11.52 12.45
C SER A 500 16.36 -10.56 13.09
N PRO A 501 15.79 -10.90 14.27
CA PRO A 501 14.92 -9.99 15.03
C PRO A 501 15.54 -8.62 15.26
N LYS A 502 16.82 -8.56 15.61
CA LYS A 502 17.55 -7.29 15.78
C LYS A 502 17.53 -6.45 14.51
N GLN A 503 17.87 -7.04 13.36
CA GLN A 503 17.86 -6.34 12.07
C GLN A 503 16.46 -5.84 11.69
N MET A 504 15.40 -6.59 12.03
CA MET A 504 14.02 -6.22 11.75
C MET A 504 13.60 -4.95 12.49
N ASP A 505 14.12 -4.70 13.69
CA ASP A 505 13.76 -3.54 14.52
C ASP A 505 14.65 -2.31 14.26
N GLU A 506 15.79 -2.46 13.56
CA GLU A 506 16.75 -1.38 13.30
C GLU A 506 16.20 -0.20 12.48
N THR A 507 15.09 -0.39 11.76
CA THR A 507 14.49 0.62 10.88
C THR A 507 13.31 1.36 11.52
N ALA A 508 12.98 1.08 12.78
CA ALA A 508 11.91 1.79 13.48
C ALA A 508 12.20 3.30 13.61
N ILE A 509 11.22 4.17 13.33
CA ILE A 509 11.33 5.62 13.57
C ILE A 509 11.03 5.89 15.04
N THR A 510 12.08 5.87 15.86
CA THR A 510 11.96 6.19 17.30
C THR A 510 11.60 7.67 17.53
N PRO A 511 11.05 8.05 18.70
CA PRO A 511 10.78 9.45 19.02
C PRO A 511 12.02 10.35 18.90
N ARG A 512 13.19 9.85 19.29
CA ARG A 512 14.47 10.56 19.08
C ARG A 512 14.74 10.80 17.61
N LYS A 513 14.55 9.78 16.77
CA LYS A 513 14.74 9.90 15.32
C LYS A 513 13.75 10.89 14.73
N GLU A 514 12.50 10.87 15.16
CA GLU A 514 11.48 11.83 14.74
C GLU A 514 11.90 13.27 15.02
N GLU A 515 12.42 13.57 16.21
CA GLU A 515 12.96 14.89 16.57
C GLU A 515 14.15 15.30 15.70
N GLU A 516 15.06 14.36 15.38
CA GLU A 516 16.17 14.62 14.44
C GLU A 516 15.68 14.94 13.02
N LEU A 517 14.56 14.32 12.59
CA LEU A 517 13.98 14.53 11.26
C LEU A 517 13.21 15.86 11.17
N LYS A 518 12.58 16.33 12.25
CA LYS A 518 11.86 17.61 12.30
C LYS A 518 12.73 18.82 11.93
N GLN A 519 14.05 18.69 12.05
CA GLN A 519 15.01 19.74 11.70
C GLN A 519 15.38 19.79 10.20
N LEU A 520 14.86 18.86 9.40
CA LEU A 520 15.23 18.69 7.99
C LEU A 520 14.06 19.03 7.06
N GLY A 521 14.36 19.46 5.84
CA GLY A 521 13.37 19.62 4.79
C GLY A 521 12.90 18.28 4.22
N VAL A 522 11.72 18.25 3.60
CA VAL A 522 11.09 17.03 3.05
C VAL A 522 12.02 16.20 2.16
N ALA A 523 12.79 16.85 1.27
CA ALA A 523 13.73 16.15 0.40
C ALA A 523 14.88 15.51 1.18
N GLN A 524 15.44 16.21 2.16
CA GLN A 524 16.52 15.68 3.00
C GLN A 524 16.05 14.49 3.83
N ILE A 525 14.83 14.54 4.37
CA ILE A 525 14.21 13.42 5.10
C ILE A 525 14.06 12.22 4.17
N ALA A 526 13.46 12.40 2.99
CA ALA A 526 13.24 11.34 2.02
C ALA A 526 14.55 10.64 1.61
N GLU A 527 15.60 11.42 1.31
CA GLU A 527 16.92 10.85 0.97
C GLU A 527 17.58 10.14 2.15
N LYS A 528 17.43 10.67 3.37
CA LYS A 528 18.01 10.09 4.58
C LYS A 528 17.39 8.75 4.96
N LEU A 529 16.08 8.58 4.76
CA LEU A 529 15.34 7.36 5.09
C LEU A 529 15.19 6.38 3.91
N PHE A 530 15.63 6.74 2.71
CA PHE A 530 15.53 5.89 1.52
C PHE A 530 16.04 4.46 1.76
N ARG A 531 17.14 4.34 2.50
CA ARG A 531 17.84 3.09 2.80
C ARG A 531 17.05 2.12 3.69
N ASP A 532 16.12 2.68 4.47
CA ASP A 532 15.28 1.95 5.40
C ASP A 532 13.94 1.56 4.74
N CYS A 533 13.67 2.05 3.53
CA CYS A 533 12.49 1.70 2.75
C CYS A 533 12.71 0.43 1.88
N GLY A 534 11.78 -0.51 2.01
CA GLY A 534 11.62 -1.65 1.11
C GLY A 534 10.77 -2.76 1.72
N TRP A 535 10.27 -3.68 0.89
CA TRP A 535 9.40 -4.76 1.38
C TRP A 535 10.12 -5.62 2.43
N PRO A 536 9.42 -6.07 3.49
CA PRO A 536 10.04 -6.95 4.49
C PRO A 536 10.50 -8.27 3.88
N TYR A 537 11.78 -8.62 4.05
CA TYR A 537 12.35 -9.85 3.49
C TYR A 537 11.58 -11.09 3.95
N HIS A 538 11.22 -11.15 5.24
CA HIS A 538 10.52 -12.29 5.81
C HIS A 538 9.07 -12.47 5.30
N MET A 539 8.60 -11.54 4.48
CA MET A 539 7.29 -11.55 3.82
C MET A 539 7.40 -11.52 2.29
N ILE A 540 8.59 -11.81 1.74
CA ILE A 540 8.86 -11.79 0.29
C ILE A 540 7.95 -12.74 -0.51
N ILE A 541 7.47 -13.83 0.10
CA ILE A 541 6.47 -14.73 -0.45
C ILE A 541 5.31 -14.91 0.54
N PRO A 542 4.08 -15.23 0.08
CA PRO A 542 2.96 -15.56 0.96
C PRO A 542 3.28 -16.76 1.87
N ARG A 543 2.55 -16.91 2.97
CA ARG A 543 2.75 -18.04 3.90
C ARG A 543 2.54 -19.41 3.24
N GLY A 544 1.60 -19.51 2.32
CA GLY A 544 1.12 -20.81 1.86
C GLY A 544 0.29 -21.54 2.92
N SER A 545 0.13 -22.85 2.73
CA SER A 545 -0.64 -23.73 3.60
C SER A 545 0.17 -24.98 3.97
N LYS A 546 -0.28 -25.73 5.00
CA LYS A 546 0.40 -26.96 5.42
C LYS A 546 0.38 -28.06 4.34
N ILE A 547 -0.71 -28.12 3.56
CA ILE A 547 -0.82 -29.06 2.43
C ILE A 547 -0.01 -28.56 1.21
N GLY A 548 0.25 -27.26 1.14
CA GLY A 548 0.88 -26.59 0.00
C GLY A 548 -0.14 -25.78 -0.79
N SER A 549 0.20 -24.53 -1.07
CA SER A 549 -0.60 -23.62 -1.88
C SER A 549 0.03 -23.50 -3.27
N THR A 550 -0.73 -23.73 -4.33
CA THR A 550 -0.22 -23.69 -5.70
C THR A 550 -0.21 -22.26 -6.26
N PHE A 551 0.95 -21.83 -6.74
CA PHE A 551 1.15 -20.54 -7.38
C PHE A 551 1.68 -20.74 -8.80
N LYS A 552 1.26 -19.87 -9.71
CA LYS A 552 1.94 -19.70 -10.99
C LYS A 552 3.20 -18.87 -10.75
N LEU A 553 4.36 -19.38 -11.16
CA LEU A 553 5.58 -18.62 -11.31
C LEU A 553 5.75 -18.23 -12.78
N PHE A 554 5.97 -16.95 -13.03
CA PHE A 554 6.13 -16.39 -14.37
C PHE A 554 7.38 -15.53 -14.44
N ILE A 555 8.14 -15.70 -15.51
CA ILE A 555 9.31 -14.90 -15.83
C ILE A 555 9.07 -14.27 -17.19
N TYR A 556 9.14 -12.94 -17.24
CA TYR A 556 9.16 -12.16 -18.48
C TYR A 556 10.54 -11.54 -18.65
N VAL A 557 11.10 -11.63 -19.85
CA VAL A 557 12.37 -11.01 -20.19
C VAL A 557 12.13 -9.90 -21.20
N SER A 558 12.36 -8.66 -20.79
CA SER A 558 12.24 -7.47 -21.65
C SER A 558 13.60 -7.04 -22.19
N ASP A 559 13.60 -6.18 -23.21
CA ASP A 559 14.80 -5.44 -23.59
C ASP A 559 15.20 -4.52 -22.42
N GLY A 560 16.40 -4.73 -21.91
CA GLY A 560 16.97 -4.01 -20.78
C GLY A 560 17.94 -2.90 -21.18
N THR A 561 18.10 -2.60 -22.47
CA THR A 561 19.09 -1.63 -22.97
C THR A 561 18.91 -0.25 -22.32
N ASN A 562 17.66 0.20 -22.19
CA ASN A 562 17.33 1.51 -21.60
C ASN A 562 16.88 1.45 -20.14
N ASP A 563 16.76 0.25 -19.57
CA ASP A 563 16.42 0.08 -18.16
C ASP A 563 17.65 0.45 -17.31
N LEU A 564 17.51 1.33 -16.32
CA LEU A 564 18.57 1.68 -15.36
C LEU A 564 18.57 0.75 -14.13
N VAL A 565 17.89 -0.40 -14.21
CA VAL A 565 17.78 -1.39 -13.14
C VAL A 565 19.19 -1.84 -12.77
N ARG A 566 19.65 -1.49 -11.58
CA ARG A 566 21.04 -1.73 -11.18
C ARG A 566 21.33 -3.23 -11.08
N THR A 567 22.54 -3.61 -11.45
CA THR A 567 23.08 -4.96 -11.31
C THR A 567 23.54 -5.26 -9.88
N ASP A 568 23.87 -4.21 -9.12
CA ASP A 568 24.24 -4.22 -7.71
C ASP A 568 23.27 -3.33 -6.92
N THR A 569 22.76 -3.83 -5.80
CA THR A 569 21.84 -3.03 -4.97
C THR A 569 22.38 -2.95 -3.56
N GLN A 570 23.11 -1.86 -3.29
CA GLN A 570 23.79 -1.67 -2.00
C GLN A 570 22.86 -1.12 -0.91
N CYS A 571 21.67 -0.58 -1.24
CA CYS A 571 20.71 -0.17 -0.21
C CYS A 571 19.27 0.08 -0.70
N GLY A 572 18.27 -0.17 0.15
CA GLY A 572 16.84 0.11 -0.10
C GLY A 572 16.18 -0.70 -1.23
N SER A 573 14.87 -0.48 -1.43
CA SER A 573 14.13 -0.99 -2.59
C SER A 573 13.97 0.09 -3.65
N VAL A 574 14.71 -0.02 -4.76
CA VAL A 574 14.58 0.93 -5.89
C VAL A 574 13.31 0.72 -6.73
N LEU A 575 12.64 -0.42 -6.55
CA LEU A 575 11.36 -0.71 -7.22
C LEU A 575 10.20 -0.07 -6.45
N LEU A 576 10.13 -0.28 -5.14
CA LEU A 576 8.99 0.19 -4.36
C LEU A 576 9.20 1.62 -3.86
N CYS A 577 10.44 2.02 -3.55
CA CYS A 577 10.74 3.30 -2.91
C CYS A 577 11.31 4.37 -3.86
N GLY A 578 11.32 4.10 -5.17
CA GLY A 578 11.80 5.04 -6.18
C GLY A 578 13.33 5.23 -6.19
N GLY A 579 13.79 6.41 -6.59
CA GLY A 579 15.21 6.79 -6.60
C GLY A 579 15.72 7.31 -5.24
N GLU A 580 17.01 7.12 -4.94
CA GLU A 580 17.61 7.52 -3.66
C GLU A 580 17.57 9.05 -3.50
N LYS A 581 17.97 9.78 -4.53
CA LYS A 581 17.91 11.24 -4.56
C LYS A 581 16.54 11.76 -4.96
N TRP A 582 16.22 12.99 -4.59
CA TRP A 582 14.98 13.63 -5.02
C TRP A 582 14.86 13.69 -6.55
N THR A 583 15.98 13.95 -7.22
CA THR A 583 16.08 14.08 -8.68
C THR A 583 16.30 12.76 -9.42
N ASP A 584 16.51 11.67 -8.69
CA ASP A 584 16.76 10.37 -9.31
C ASP A 584 15.51 9.87 -10.04
N LYS A 585 15.73 9.28 -11.21
CA LYS A 585 14.70 8.59 -11.97
C LYS A 585 14.43 7.21 -11.41
N VAL A 586 13.17 6.76 -11.52
CA VAL A 586 12.84 5.34 -11.31
C VAL A 586 13.70 4.52 -12.27
N PRO A 587 14.42 3.49 -11.81
CA PRO A 587 15.42 2.82 -12.64
C PRO A 587 14.84 1.90 -13.71
N ASP A 588 13.52 1.82 -13.86
CA ASP A 588 12.86 1.02 -14.89
C ASP A 588 11.96 1.95 -15.71
N ILE A 589 12.25 2.05 -17.01
CA ILE A 589 11.48 2.92 -17.92
C ILE A 589 10.11 2.35 -18.25
N LYS A 590 9.88 1.06 -17.96
CA LYS A 590 8.56 0.44 -18.16
C LYS A 590 7.57 0.93 -17.10
N PRO A 591 6.26 0.90 -17.41
CA PRO A 591 5.24 1.17 -16.41
C PRO A 591 5.38 0.26 -15.19
N PHE A 592 5.07 0.80 -14.01
CA PHE A 592 5.01 0.00 -12.81
C PHE A 592 3.96 -1.10 -12.98
N GLY A 593 4.32 -2.33 -12.62
CA GLY A 593 3.47 -3.50 -12.86
C GLY A 593 3.74 -4.24 -14.17
N TYR A 594 4.57 -3.72 -15.08
CA TYR A 594 4.85 -4.36 -16.37
C TYR A 594 5.43 -5.79 -16.20
N PRO A 595 4.87 -6.82 -16.89
CA PRO A 595 3.91 -6.75 -18.01
C PRO A 595 2.42 -6.86 -17.64
N PHE A 596 2.08 -6.77 -16.35
CA PHE A 596 0.73 -6.89 -15.79
C PHE A 596 0.08 -5.55 -15.44
N ASP A 597 0.64 -4.44 -15.93
CA ASP A 597 0.05 -3.10 -15.80
C ASP A 597 -1.24 -2.93 -16.63
N ARG A 598 -1.49 -3.84 -17.59
CA ARG A 598 -2.65 -3.82 -18.50
C ARG A 598 -3.49 -5.09 -18.41
N PRO A 599 -4.77 -5.05 -18.82
CA PRO A 599 -5.60 -6.25 -18.90
C PRO A 599 -5.03 -7.28 -19.88
N PHE A 600 -5.36 -8.54 -19.64
CA PHE A 600 -4.99 -9.63 -20.52
C PHE A 600 -5.79 -9.63 -21.83
N LYS A 601 -5.16 -10.10 -22.91
CA LYS A 601 -5.83 -10.36 -24.19
C LYS A 601 -6.93 -11.40 -23.97
N ASP A 602 -8.15 -11.04 -24.35
CA ASP A 602 -9.39 -11.79 -24.09
C ASP A 602 -9.57 -12.22 -22.62
N GLY A 603 -9.02 -11.44 -21.67
CA GLY A 603 -9.07 -11.78 -20.25
C GLY A 603 -8.30 -13.05 -19.87
N SER A 604 -7.34 -13.50 -20.67
CA SER A 604 -6.59 -14.74 -20.41
C SER A 604 -5.08 -14.53 -20.39
N PHE A 605 -4.46 -14.91 -19.28
CA PHE A 605 -3.01 -14.97 -19.12
C PHE A 605 -2.37 -15.83 -20.22
N HIS A 606 -2.89 -17.03 -20.45
CA HIS A 606 -2.33 -17.96 -21.43
C HIS A 606 -2.40 -17.43 -22.85
N LYS A 607 -3.52 -16.81 -23.24
CA LYS A 607 -3.64 -16.20 -24.58
C LYS A 607 -2.72 -15.00 -24.77
N THR A 608 -2.48 -14.23 -23.71
CA THR A 608 -1.64 -13.02 -23.75
C THR A 608 -0.20 -13.35 -24.10
N PHE A 609 0.36 -14.40 -23.49
CA PHE A 609 1.78 -14.76 -23.63
C PHE A 609 2.02 -15.95 -24.57
N GLN A 610 1.00 -16.40 -25.30
CA GLN A 610 1.10 -17.54 -26.19
C GLN A 610 2.15 -17.31 -27.29
N GLY A 611 3.06 -18.27 -27.47
CA GLY A 611 4.05 -18.25 -28.55
C GLY A 611 5.24 -17.32 -28.33
N MET A 612 5.29 -16.57 -27.23
CA MET A 612 6.44 -15.74 -26.88
C MET A 612 7.61 -16.60 -26.42
N LYS A 613 8.82 -16.29 -26.93
CA LYS A 613 10.06 -17.01 -26.56
C LYS A 613 10.77 -16.40 -25.35
N ASN A 614 10.49 -15.15 -25.04
CA ASN A 614 11.08 -14.39 -23.93
C ASN A 614 10.30 -14.55 -22.62
N VAL A 615 9.41 -15.55 -22.52
CA VAL A 615 8.62 -15.83 -21.32
C VAL A 615 8.74 -17.30 -20.91
N ALA A 616 8.73 -17.57 -19.62
CA ALA A 616 8.64 -18.91 -19.07
C ALA A 616 7.71 -18.92 -17.87
N HIS A 617 6.94 -20.00 -17.72
CA HIS A 617 6.12 -20.19 -16.53
C HIS A 617 6.01 -21.64 -16.11
N THR A 618 5.90 -21.84 -14.80
CA THR A 618 5.66 -23.15 -14.18
C THR A 618 4.81 -22.98 -12.94
N ASP A 619 4.22 -24.07 -12.47
CA ASP A 619 3.56 -24.09 -11.17
C ASP A 619 4.59 -24.44 -10.09
N ILE A 620 4.51 -23.70 -8.99
CA ILE A 620 5.28 -23.95 -7.77
C ILE A 620 4.31 -24.12 -6.60
N THR A 621 4.79 -24.81 -5.56
CA THR A 621 4.06 -24.94 -4.31
C THR A 621 4.72 -24.08 -3.25
N ILE A 622 3.93 -23.30 -2.50
CA ILE A 622 4.41 -22.63 -1.29
C ILE A 622 3.83 -23.38 -0.10
N LYS A 623 4.71 -24.00 0.70
CA LYS A 623 4.32 -24.86 1.82
C LYS A 623 4.73 -24.24 3.14
N TRP A 624 3.76 -24.12 4.05
CA TRP A 624 4.02 -23.83 5.44
C TRP A 624 4.47 -25.12 6.13
N VAL A 625 5.73 -25.14 6.58
CA VAL A 625 6.35 -26.27 7.29
C VAL A 625 6.63 -25.90 8.74
N GLU A 626 6.86 -26.92 9.57
CA GLU A 626 7.18 -26.72 11.00
C GLU A 626 8.56 -26.08 11.18
N ASP A 627 9.56 -26.57 10.43
CA ASP A 627 10.92 -26.02 10.50
C ASP A 627 11.75 -26.30 9.24
N PHE A 628 12.86 -25.58 9.09
CA PHE A 628 13.93 -25.79 8.12
C PHE A 628 15.24 -25.14 8.58
N PRO A 629 16.40 -25.61 8.07
CA PRO A 629 17.70 -24.97 8.34
C PRO A 629 17.73 -23.52 7.87
N GLU A 630 18.14 -22.61 8.75
CA GLU A 630 18.37 -21.19 8.42
C GLU A 630 19.85 -20.97 8.16
N VAL A 631 20.17 -20.32 7.05
CA VAL A 631 21.55 -19.98 6.68
C VAL A 631 21.69 -18.46 6.59
N PHE A 632 22.72 -17.93 7.25
CA PHE A 632 23.04 -16.51 7.23
C PHE A 632 24.34 -16.35 6.43
N ILE A 633 24.17 -15.98 5.15
CA ILE A 633 25.23 -15.85 4.15
C ILE A 633 25.44 -14.38 3.80
#